data_AF-A0A256Z6T0-F1
#
_entry.id   AF-A0A256Z6T0-F1
#
_cell.length_a   1.000
_cell.length_b   1.000
_cell.length_c   1.000
_cell.angle_alpha   90.00
_cell.angle_beta   90.00
_cell.angle_gamma   90.00
#
_symmetry.space_group_name_H-M   'P 1'
#
loop_
_entity.id
_entity.type
_entity.pdbx_description
1 polymer ?
#
loop_
_entity_poly.entity_id
_entity_poly.type
_entity_poly.pdbx_seq_one_letter_code
_entity_poly.pdbx_strand_id
1 'polypeptide(L)'
;MKRFQLKEKLAKLKRIRISLNLGKPKEKIAVPPPPPKPIPRGFKIVERYPLYEPFAHVAIVQNPKTGEYKYILDELQLDDVERGIYDRILSILLAEIESPKEEIADPRKFFAAEAKKIVDKYRISLGWLGNKPCFL
;
A
#
# COMPACT_ATOMS: atom_id res chain seq x y z
N MET A 1 -24.12 8.33 -53.76
CA MET A 1 -22.83 7.57 -53.76
C MET A 1 -22.07 7.57 -52.41
N LYS A 2 -22.68 7.89 -51.24
CA LYS A 2 -21.96 7.95 -49.94
C LYS A 2 -22.07 6.70 -49.06
N ARG A 3 -23.06 5.82 -49.30
CA ARG A 3 -23.31 4.58 -48.53
C ARG A 3 -22.29 3.46 -48.79
N PHE A 4 -21.72 3.40 -49.99
CA PHE A 4 -20.75 2.35 -50.36
C PHE A 4 -19.39 2.54 -49.69
N GLN A 5 -18.89 3.78 -49.64
CA GLN A 5 -17.61 4.09 -48.97
C GLN A 5 -17.65 3.85 -47.46
N LEU A 6 -18.83 4.05 -46.82
CA LEU A 6 -19.00 3.76 -45.39
C LEU A 6 -18.90 2.25 -45.11
N LYS A 7 -19.48 1.42 -45.97
CA LYS A 7 -19.45 -0.05 -45.83
C LYS A 7 -18.04 -0.61 -45.98
N GLU A 8 -17.23 -0.08 -46.90
CA GLU A 8 -15.84 -0.48 -47.07
C GLU A 8 -14.94 -0.06 -45.89
N LYS A 9 -15.15 1.15 -45.36
CA LYS A 9 -14.45 1.63 -44.15
C LYS A 9 -14.80 0.79 -42.92
N LEU A 10 -16.08 0.43 -42.76
CA LEU A 10 -16.55 -0.47 -41.69
C LEU A 10 -16.03 -1.90 -41.87
N ALA A 11 -15.91 -2.40 -43.11
CA ALA A 11 -15.32 -3.71 -43.40
C ALA A 11 -13.82 -3.77 -43.13
N LYS A 12 -13.10 -2.65 -43.30
CA LYS A 12 -11.69 -2.50 -42.88
C LYS A 12 -11.55 -2.45 -41.36
N LEU A 13 -12.43 -1.72 -40.65
CA LEU A 13 -12.49 -1.73 -39.18
C LEU A 13 -12.78 -3.13 -38.62
N LYS A 14 -13.64 -3.91 -39.28
CA LYS A 14 -14.00 -5.28 -38.86
C LYS A 14 -12.82 -6.28 -38.96
N ARG A 15 -11.85 -6.02 -39.84
CA ARG A 15 -10.63 -6.83 -39.99
C ARG A 15 -9.54 -6.46 -38.98
N ILE A 16 -9.57 -5.24 -38.43
CA ILE A 16 -8.74 -4.83 -37.30
C ILE A 16 -9.40 -5.33 -36.01
N ARG A 17 -9.64 -6.65 -35.94
CA ARG A 17 -9.79 -7.34 -34.66
C ARG A 17 -8.38 -7.64 -34.17
N ILE A 18 -7.67 -6.59 -33.78
CA ILE A 18 -6.49 -6.74 -32.94
C ILE A 18 -7.01 -7.44 -31.70
N SER A 19 -6.53 -8.67 -31.48
CA SER A 19 -6.72 -9.40 -30.24
C SER A 19 -6.04 -8.59 -29.14
N LEU A 20 -6.76 -7.61 -28.60
CA LEU A 20 -6.44 -6.97 -27.34
C LEU A 20 -6.59 -8.07 -26.30
N ASN A 21 -5.49 -8.76 -26.02
CA ASN A 21 -5.31 -9.48 -24.77
C ASN A 21 -5.36 -8.42 -23.68
N LEU A 22 -6.58 -8.03 -23.28
CA LEU A 22 -6.84 -7.35 -22.03
C LEU A 22 -6.39 -8.33 -20.95
N GLY A 23 -5.10 -8.25 -20.63
CA GLY A 23 -4.52 -8.99 -19.51
C GLY A 23 -5.42 -8.77 -18.32
N LYS A 24 -5.82 -9.87 -17.69
CA LYS A 24 -6.64 -9.84 -16.47
C LYS A 24 -6.05 -8.77 -15.54
N PRO A 25 -6.87 -7.88 -14.94
CA PRO A 25 -6.35 -6.92 -13.98
C PRO A 25 -5.51 -7.72 -12.98
N LYS A 26 -4.23 -7.37 -12.84
CA LYS A 26 -3.33 -8.01 -11.88
C LYS A 26 -4.07 -7.98 -10.55
N GLU A 27 -4.54 -9.15 -10.12
CA GLU A 27 -5.18 -9.33 -8.84
C GLU A 27 -4.28 -8.64 -7.83
N LYS A 28 -4.83 -7.67 -7.08
CA LYS A 28 -4.07 -6.98 -6.05
C LYS A 28 -3.69 -8.07 -5.07
N ILE A 29 -2.45 -8.56 -5.18
CA ILE A 29 -1.93 -9.62 -4.31
C ILE A 29 -2.07 -9.05 -2.91
N ALA A 30 -3.05 -9.57 -2.16
CA ALA A 30 -3.25 -9.16 -0.79
C ALA A 30 -1.97 -9.53 -0.05
N VAL A 31 -1.25 -8.51 0.43
CA VAL A 31 -0.11 -8.74 1.32
C VAL A 31 -0.68 -9.53 2.50
N PRO A 32 -0.18 -10.74 2.79
CA PRO A 32 -0.71 -11.50 3.92
C PRO A 32 -0.53 -10.65 5.18
N PRO A 33 -1.56 -10.55 6.06
CA PRO A 33 -1.44 -9.76 7.26
C PRO A 33 -0.27 -10.29 8.09
N PRO A 34 0.50 -9.39 8.73
CA PRO A 34 1.57 -9.81 9.62
C PRO A 34 1.01 -10.73 10.69
N PRO A 35 1.80 -11.72 11.16
CA PRO A 35 1.36 -12.61 12.21
C PRO A 35 0.95 -11.80 13.44
N PRO A 36 -0.22 -12.08 14.04
CA PRO A 36 -0.72 -11.32 15.18
C PRO A 36 0.25 -11.42 16.36
N LYS A 37 0.45 -10.32 17.09
CA LYS A 37 1.33 -10.32 18.27
C LYS A 37 0.85 -11.34 19.30
N PRO A 38 1.78 -12.02 19.99
CA PRO A 38 1.44 -12.90 21.09
C PRO A 38 0.83 -12.06 22.22
N ILE A 39 -0.39 -12.43 22.60
CA ILE A 39 -1.12 -11.73 23.65
C ILE A 39 -0.48 -12.03 25.00
N PRO A 40 -0.42 -11.06 25.93
CA PRO A 40 0.07 -11.30 27.28
C PRO A 40 -0.58 -12.54 27.91
N ARG A 41 0.25 -13.37 28.55
CA ARG A 41 -0.19 -14.65 29.13
C ARG A 41 -1.30 -14.40 30.16
N GLY A 42 -2.36 -15.21 30.08
CA GLY A 42 -3.47 -15.17 31.03
C GLY A 42 -4.65 -14.28 30.64
N PHE A 43 -4.65 -13.65 29.46
CA PHE A 43 -5.81 -12.93 28.93
C PHE A 43 -6.53 -13.75 27.85
N LYS A 44 -7.87 -13.66 27.81
CA LYS A 44 -8.72 -14.29 26.78
C LYS A 44 -9.08 -13.27 25.71
N ILE A 45 -8.90 -13.61 24.44
CA ILE A 45 -9.39 -12.78 23.33
C ILE A 45 -10.91 -12.85 23.32
N VAL A 46 -11.55 -11.69 23.34
CA VAL A 46 -13.01 -11.58 23.15
C VAL A 46 -13.30 -11.28 21.69
N GLU A 47 -12.59 -10.32 21.12
CA GLU A 47 -12.81 -9.89 19.75
C GLU A 47 -11.51 -9.35 19.14
N ARG A 48 -11.35 -9.54 17.83
CA ARG A 48 -10.26 -8.94 17.06
C ARG A 48 -10.80 -8.47 15.72
N TYR A 49 -10.56 -7.21 15.40
CA TYR A 49 -10.99 -6.61 14.13
C TYR A 49 -9.89 -5.69 13.56
N PRO A 50 -9.83 -5.53 12.23
CA PRO A 50 -8.88 -4.63 11.60
C PRO A 50 -9.31 -3.17 11.78
N LEU A 51 -8.35 -2.29 12.08
CA LEU A 51 -8.56 -0.84 12.01
C LEU A 51 -8.10 -0.31 10.65
N TYR A 52 -6.95 -0.80 10.18
CA TYR A 52 -6.40 -0.46 8.87
C TYR A 52 -5.64 -1.65 8.31
N GLU A 53 -6.26 -2.40 7.39
CA GLU A 53 -5.61 -3.56 6.79
C GLU A 53 -4.49 -3.16 5.82
N PRO A 54 -3.37 -3.91 5.80
CA PRO A 54 -2.99 -5.04 6.67
C PRO A 54 -2.20 -4.63 7.92
N PHE A 55 -2.06 -3.34 8.21
CA PHE A 55 -1.03 -2.82 9.12
C PHE A 55 -1.45 -2.70 10.59
N ALA A 56 -2.74 -2.52 10.88
CA ALA A 56 -3.21 -2.24 12.23
C ALA A 56 -4.50 -3.01 12.56
N HIS A 57 -4.48 -3.72 13.68
CA HIS A 57 -5.60 -4.48 14.21
C HIS A 57 -5.82 -4.15 15.68
N VAL A 58 -7.08 -4.22 16.13
CA VAL A 58 -7.42 -4.11 17.54
C VAL A 58 -7.73 -5.50 18.06
N ALA A 59 -7.14 -5.86 19.19
CA ALA A 59 -7.49 -7.04 19.97
C ALA A 59 -8.08 -6.60 21.31
N ILE A 60 -9.37 -6.91 21.52
CA ILE A 60 -10.05 -6.74 22.78
C ILE A 60 -9.80 -8.00 23.61
N VAL A 61 -9.11 -7.85 24.73
CA VAL A 61 -8.77 -8.95 25.62
C VAL A 61 -9.40 -8.77 26.98
N GLN A 62 -9.85 -9.87 27.58
CA GLN A 62 -10.44 -9.88 28.91
C GLN A 62 -9.55 -10.66 29.87
N ASN A 63 -9.35 -10.12 31.07
CA ASN A 63 -8.73 -10.85 32.16
C ASN A 63 -9.76 -11.83 32.76
N PRO A 64 -9.58 -13.15 32.68
CA PRO A 64 -10.53 -14.11 33.23
C PRO A 64 -10.60 -14.07 34.77
N LYS A 65 -9.60 -13.49 35.46
CA LYS A 65 -9.57 -13.38 36.92
C LYS A 65 -10.30 -12.15 37.46
N THR A 66 -10.12 -11.00 36.82
CA THR A 66 -10.69 -9.72 37.28
C THR A 66 -11.91 -9.28 36.48
N GLY A 67 -12.14 -9.87 35.30
CA GLY A 67 -13.20 -9.47 34.37
C GLY A 67 -12.90 -8.21 33.56
N GLU A 68 -11.75 -7.56 33.81
CA GLU A 68 -11.35 -6.32 33.16
C GLU A 68 -11.06 -6.52 31.66
N TYR A 69 -11.48 -5.55 30.86
CA TYR A 69 -11.17 -5.50 29.43
C TYR A 69 -9.96 -4.59 29.18
N LYS A 70 -9.10 -5.00 28.25
CA LYS A 70 -7.99 -4.20 27.75
C LYS A 70 -8.05 -4.13 26.23
N TYR A 71 -7.81 -2.93 25.71
CA TYR A 71 -7.64 -2.67 24.29
C TYR A 71 -6.16 -2.76 23.94
N ILE A 72 -5.79 -3.74 23.12
CA ILE A 72 -4.44 -3.88 22.61
C ILE A 72 -4.46 -3.47 21.13
N LEU A 73 -3.68 -2.45 20.80
CA LEU A 73 -3.46 -2.02 19.42
C LEU A 73 -2.25 -2.79 18.85
N ASP A 74 -2.53 -3.64 17.87
CA ASP A 74 -1.56 -4.48 17.20
C ASP A 74 -1.16 -3.86 15.85
N GLU A 75 -0.13 -3.02 15.89
CA GLU A 75 0.49 -2.40 14.71
C GLU A 75 1.69 -3.21 14.20
N LEU A 76 1.85 -3.25 12.88
CA LEU A 76 3.05 -3.76 12.22
C LEU A 76 4.29 -3.05 12.77
N GLN A 77 5.19 -3.83 13.35
CA GLN A 77 6.48 -3.33 13.84
C GLN A 77 7.54 -3.54 12.77
N LEU A 78 8.50 -2.63 12.71
CA LEU A 78 9.71 -2.79 11.92
C LEU A 78 10.75 -3.56 12.73
N ASP A 79 11.40 -4.53 12.09
CA ASP A 79 12.61 -5.18 12.62
C ASP A 79 13.76 -4.16 12.74
N ASP A 80 14.81 -4.49 13.49
CA ASP A 80 15.93 -3.56 13.75
C ASP A 80 16.61 -3.10 12.46
N VAL A 81 16.73 -4.01 11.48
CA VAL A 81 17.25 -3.73 10.14
C VAL A 81 16.31 -2.81 9.36
N GLU A 82 15.01 -3.13 9.36
CA GLU A 82 13.99 -2.34 8.65
C GLU A 82 13.88 -0.94 9.24
N ARG A 83 14.02 -0.81 10.56
CA ARG A 83 14.03 0.47 11.26
C ARG A 83 15.22 1.31 10.83
N GLY A 84 16.43 0.74 10.76
CA GLY A 84 17.61 1.44 10.26
C GLY A 84 17.45 1.92 8.82
N ILE A 85 16.83 1.12 7.95
CA ILE A 85 16.52 1.50 6.57
C ILE A 85 15.47 2.62 6.54
N TYR A 86 14.41 2.50 7.35
CA TYR A 86 13.36 3.49 7.48
C TYR A 86 13.94 4.85 7.92
N ASP A 87 14.74 4.88 8.97
CA ASP A 87 15.36 6.11 9.50
C ASP A 87 16.25 6.76 8.44
N ARG A 88 17.00 5.96 7.69
CA ARG A 88 17.82 6.45 6.58
C ARG A 88 16.97 7.08 5.47
N ILE A 89 15.92 6.40 5.02
CA ILE A 89 15.02 6.95 3.99
C ILE A 89 14.36 8.22 4.49
N LEU A 90 13.84 8.21 5.72
CA LEU A 90 13.23 9.38 6.34
C LEU A 90 14.19 10.55 6.39
N SER A 91 15.46 10.33 6.77
CA SER A 91 16.48 11.38 6.79
C SER A 91 16.73 12.00 5.40
N ILE A 92 16.76 11.19 4.34
CA ILE A 92 16.94 11.65 2.97
C ILE A 92 15.72 12.48 2.53
N LEU A 93 14.51 11.99 2.82
CA LEU A 93 13.28 12.69 2.48
C LEU A 93 13.18 14.04 3.19
N LEU A 94 13.50 14.10 4.48
CA LEU A 94 13.46 15.37 5.23
C LEU A 94 14.52 16.36 4.77
N ALA A 95 15.69 15.88 4.34
CA ALA A 95 16.76 16.75 3.84
C ALA A 95 16.46 17.32 2.45
N GLU A 96 15.78 16.55 1.59
CA GLU A 96 15.59 16.91 0.18
C GLU A 96 14.22 17.54 -0.11
N ILE A 97 13.17 17.20 0.65
CA ILE A 97 11.83 17.77 0.43
C ILE A 97 11.85 19.23 0.87
N GLU A 98 11.72 20.13 -0.10
CA GLU A 98 11.58 21.55 0.16
C GLU A 98 10.20 21.87 0.73
N SER A 99 10.16 22.87 1.62
CA SER A 99 8.89 23.42 2.09
C SER A 99 8.13 24.03 0.91
N PRO A 100 6.84 23.71 0.76
CA PRO A 100 6.05 24.28 -0.31
C PRO A 100 5.93 25.79 -0.12
N LYS A 101 6.10 26.53 -1.20
CA LYS A 101 6.03 28.00 -1.20
C LYS A 101 4.58 28.52 -1.14
N GLU A 102 3.62 27.66 -1.42
CA GLU A 102 2.19 27.96 -1.48
C GLU A 102 1.41 27.00 -0.59
N GLU A 103 0.20 27.41 -0.19
CA GLU A 103 -0.70 26.56 0.58
C GLU A 103 -1.17 25.36 -0.25
N ILE A 104 -0.97 24.15 0.29
CA ILE A 104 -1.35 22.91 -0.37
C ILE A 104 -2.70 22.44 0.17
N ALA A 105 -3.62 22.10 -0.73
CA ALA A 105 -4.92 21.52 -0.38
C ALA A 105 -4.83 20.12 0.27
N ASP A 106 -3.91 19.25 -0.18
CA ASP A 106 -3.68 17.92 0.39
C ASP A 106 -2.17 17.66 0.61
N PRO A 107 -1.65 17.95 1.82
CA PRO A 107 -0.24 17.76 2.15
C PRO A 107 0.24 16.31 1.97
N ARG A 108 -0.64 15.31 2.14
CA ARG A 108 -0.26 13.90 2.03
C ARG A 108 0.06 13.53 0.58
N LYS A 109 -0.75 14.00 -0.37
CA LYS A 109 -0.51 13.77 -1.80
C LYS A 109 0.76 14.44 -2.28
N PHE A 110 1.00 15.67 -1.84
CA PHE A 110 2.24 16.38 -2.14
C PHE A 110 3.46 15.61 -1.65
N PHE A 111 3.45 15.22 -0.37
CA PHE A 111 4.56 14.47 0.22
C PHE A 111 4.81 13.14 -0.51
N ALA A 112 3.75 12.40 -0.83
CA ALA A 112 3.87 11.15 -1.58
C ALA A 112 4.48 11.35 -2.98
N ALA A 113 4.10 12.42 -3.67
CA ALA A 113 4.64 12.74 -4.99
C ALA A 113 6.12 13.14 -4.94
N GLU A 114 6.51 14.00 -3.99
CA GLU A 114 7.91 14.40 -3.82
C GLU A 114 8.79 13.23 -3.35
N ALA A 115 8.31 12.44 -2.39
CA ALA A 115 9.01 11.25 -1.93
C ALA A 115 9.26 10.26 -3.07
N LYS A 116 8.27 10.08 -3.95
CA LYS A 116 8.42 9.23 -5.15
C LYS A 116 9.53 9.72 -6.07
N LYS A 117 9.60 11.03 -6.35
CA LYS A 117 10.68 11.61 -7.18
C LYS A 117 12.06 11.34 -6.58
N ILE A 118 12.19 11.45 -5.26
CA ILE A 118 13.46 11.23 -4.54
C ILE A 118 13.87 9.75 -4.61
N VAL A 119 12.92 8.85 -4.35
CA VAL A 119 13.13 7.41 -4.44
C VAL A 119 13.57 7.02 -5.85
N ASP A 120 12.92 7.56 -6.89
CA ASP A 120 13.27 7.30 -8.29
C ASP A 120 14.65 7.90 -8.66
N LYS A 121 14.95 9.13 -8.21
CA LYS A 121 16.23 9.84 -8.44
C LYS A 121 17.42 9.04 -7.94
N TYR A 122 17.35 8.54 -6.70
CA TYR A 122 18.43 7.77 -6.09
C TYR A 122 18.30 6.26 -6.30
N ARG A 123 17.27 5.81 -7.04
CA ARG A 123 16.93 4.40 -7.25
C ARG A 123 16.91 3.61 -5.95
N ILE A 124 16.34 4.22 -4.91
CA ILE A 124 16.28 3.63 -3.58
C ILE A 124 15.43 2.36 -3.68
N SER A 125 16.06 1.22 -3.39
CA SER A 125 15.31 -0.01 -3.25
C SER A 125 14.65 -0.02 -1.88
N LEU A 126 13.32 0.00 -1.85
CA LEU A 126 12.52 -0.11 -0.63
C LEU A 126 12.38 -1.58 -0.16
N GLY A 127 13.24 -2.47 -0.65
CA GLY A 127 13.16 -3.90 -0.40
C GLY A 127 12.10 -4.61 -1.27
N TRP A 128 11.78 -5.83 -0.85
CA TRP A 128 10.95 -6.77 -1.61
C TRP A 128 9.82 -7.31 -0.72
N LEU A 129 8.59 -6.79 -0.88
CA LEU A 129 7.40 -7.47 -0.33
C LEU A 129 6.96 -8.57 -1.30
N GLY A 130 7.28 -9.83 -1.01
CA GLY A 130 6.71 -10.97 -1.72
C GLY A 130 7.35 -11.29 -3.09
N ASN A 131 6.75 -10.88 -4.22
CA ASN A 131 7.18 -11.22 -5.60
C ASN A 131 7.25 -9.99 -6.52
N LYS A 132 7.32 -8.77 -5.95
CA LYS A 132 7.47 -7.52 -6.72
C LYS A 132 8.37 -6.52 -5.98
N PRO A 133 9.11 -5.69 -6.72
CA PRO A 133 9.78 -4.53 -6.16
C PRO A 133 8.76 -3.54 -5.61
N CYS A 134 8.98 -3.07 -4.38
CA CYS A 134 8.20 -1.99 -3.78
C CYS A 134 8.59 -0.67 -4.45
N PHE A 135 7.76 -0.21 -5.38
CA PHE A 135 7.80 1.16 -5.90
C PHE A 135 6.59 1.93 -5.35
N LEU A 136 6.80 3.17 -4.91
CA LEU A 136 5.75 4.10 -4.43
C LEU A 136 4.76 4.48 -5.55
#